data_AF-A0AAW6Q7N9-F1
#
_entry.id   AF-A0AAW6Q7N9-F1
#
_cell.length_a   1.000
_cell.length_b   1.000
_cell.length_c   1.000
_cell.angle_alpha   90.00
_cell.angle_beta   90.00
_cell.angle_gamma   90.00
#
_symmetry.space_group_name_H-M   'P 1'
#
loop_
_entity.id
_entity.type
_entity.pdbx_description
1 polymer ?
#
loop_
_entity_poly.entity_id
_entity_poly.type
_entity_poly.pdbx_seq_one_letter_code
_entity_poly.pdbx_strand_id
1 'polypeptide(L)'
;MTIHSAKLQLVVTADKDDLNIKTGIDCYGLPHQLKEIMSDLLVKFLVLIRSTWFYITDNYADAENGFDVTLTFHFEKEQGDDWSTSAKSTHPGTVEDLLLGMAKMIFQEDPIIDELIEMELEELDLPEYVQHFDPTC
;
A
#
# COMPACT_ATOMS: atom_id res chain seq x y z
N MET A 1 -12.22 4.20 -24.72
CA MET A 1 -11.88 4.32 -23.28
C MET A 1 -11.51 2.94 -22.81
N THR A 2 -10.25 2.75 -22.43
CA THR A 2 -9.77 1.46 -21.90
C THR A 2 -9.70 1.59 -20.40
N ILE A 3 -10.37 0.68 -19.70
CA ILE A 3 -10.35 0.60 -18.24
C ILE A 3 -9.45 -0.58 -17.89
N HIS A 4 -8.42 -0.32 -17.09
CA HIS A 4 -7.63 -1.37 -16.47
C HIS A 4 -7.96 -1.46 -14.98
N SER A 5 -7.89 -2.66 -14.42
CA SER A 5 -8.10 -2.87 -12.99
C SER A 5 -6.88 -3.52 -12.35
N ALA A 6 -6.64 -3.15 -11.11
CA ALA A 6 -5.64 -3.77 -10.24
C ALA A 6 -6.28 -4.09 -8.89
N LYS A 7 -5.78 -5.15 -8.25
CA LYS A 7 -6.18 -5.49 -6.88
C LYS A 7 -4.95 -5.52 -5.99
N LEU A 8 -5.06 -4.90 -4.83
CA LEU A 8 -4.09 -5.00 -3.75
C LEU A 8 -4.76 -5.71 -2.57
N GLN A 9 -4.23 -6.88 -2.22
CA GLN A 9 -4.64 -7.61 -1.03
C GLN A 9 -3.68 -7.28 0.12
N LEU A 10 -4.25 -6.95 1.27
CA LEU A 10 -3.55 -6.64 2.51
C LEU A 10 -4.13 -7.52 3.61
N VAL A 11 -3.31 -8.42 4.15
CA VAL A 11 -3.66 -9.23 5.31
C VAL A 11 -2.71 -8.88 6.44
N VAL A 12 -3.24 -8.26 7.48
CA VAL A 12 -2.50 -7.84 8.66
C VAL A 12 -2.99 -8.66 9.85
N THR A 13 -2.07 -9.28 10.54
CA THR A 13 -2.34 -10.01 11.79
C THR A 13 -1.38 -9.52 12.85
N ALA A 14 -1.90 -9.17 14.02
CA ALA A 14 -1.10 -8.77 15.16
C ALA A 14 -1.15 -9.84 16.25
N ASP A 15 0.03 -10.30 16.65
CA ASP A 15 0.23 -11.02 17.91
C ASP A 15 0.83 -10.04 18.93
N LYS A 16 0.96 -10.46 20.20
CA LYS A 16 1.30 -9.57 21.34
C LYS A 16 2.48 -8.63 21.09
N ASP A 17 3.48 -9.06 20.34
CA ASP A 17 4.70 -8.30 20.08
C ASP A 17 5.02 -8.17 18.58
N ASP A 18 4.25 -8.80 17.69
CA ASP A 18 4.60 -8.94 16.27
C ASP A 18 3.46 -8.52 15.33
N LEU A 19 3.76 -7.59 14.42
CA LEU A 19 2.88 -7.23 13.32
C LEU A 19 3.27 -7.97 12.03
N ASN A 20 2.45 -8.94 11.64
CA ASN A 20 2.64 -9.71 10.42
C ASN A 20 1.78 -9.14 9.29
N ILE A 21 2.43 -8.68 8.22
CA ILE A 21 1.77 -8.11 7.05
C ILE A 21 2.06 -9.00 5.84
N LYS A 22 1.01 -9.51 5.20
CA LYS A 22 1.08 -10.23 3.93
C LYS A 22 0.38 -9.41 2.86
N THR A 23 1.06 -9.24 1.73
CA THR A 23 0.53 -8.44 0.62
C THR A 23 0.52 -9.23 -0.67
N GLY A 24 -0.48 -9.02 -1.49
CA GLY A 24 -0.59 -9.59 -2.83
C GLY A 24 -1.05 -8.53 -3.81
N ILE A 25 -0.53 -8.59 -5.04
CA ILE A 25 -0.92 -7.65 -6.10
C ILE A 25 -1.32 -8.41 -7.35
N ASP A 26 -2.52 -8.13 -7.85
CA ASP A 26 -2.98 -8.62 -9.15
C ASP A 26 -2.97 -7.45 -10.14
N CYS A 27 -1.94 -7.44 -10.99
CA CYS A 27 -1.68 -6.39 -11.97
C CYS A 27 -1.31 -6.93 -13.35
N TYR A 28 -1.65 -8.20 -13.67
CA TYR A 28 -1.17 -8.86 -14.89
C TYR A 28 -1.55 -8.09 -16.17
N GLY A 29 -2.78 -7.57 -16.23
CA GLY A 29 -3.34 -6.83 -17.36
C GLY A 29 -3.01 -5.33 -17.41
N LEU A 30 -2.14 -4.82 -16.53
CA LEU A 30 -1.76 -3.41 -16.51
C LEU A 30 -0.61 -3.09 -17.49
N PRO A 31 -0.63 -1.91 -18.13
CA PRO A 31 0.56 -1.32 -18.77
C PRO A 31 1.72 -1.17 -17.78
N HIS A 32 2.94 -1.11 -18.30
CA HIS A 32 4.16 -1.06 -17.48
C HIS A 32 4.15 0.07 -16.44
N GLN A 33 3.77 1.28 -16.86
CA GLN A 33 3.68 2.45 -15.97
C GLN A 33 2.75 2.20 -14.77
N LEU A 34 1.59 1.58 -15.01
CA LEU A 34 0.64 1.27 -13.94
C LEU A 34 1.14 0.13 -13.04
N LYS A 35 1.96 -0.80 -13.56
CA LYS A 35 2.62 -1.82 -12.74
C LYS A 35 3.63 -1.21 -11.77
N GLU A 36 4.39 -0.21 -12.22
CA GLU A 36 5.36 0.51 -11.36
C GLU A 36 4.63 1.26 -10.25
N ILE A 37 3.59 2.02 -10.60
CA ILE A 37 2.74 2.74 -9.62
C ILE A 37 2.15 1.79 -8.59
N MET A 38 1.61 0.65 -9.03
CA MET A 38 1.03 -0.34 -8.13
C MET A 38 2.10 -1.04 -7.25
N SER A 39 3.33 -1.18 -7.74
CA SER A 39 4.45 -1.73 -6.96
C SER A 39 4.93 -0.73 -5.91
N ASP A 40 5.05 0.55 -6.26
CA ASP A 40 5.37 1.64 -5.32
C ASP A 40 4.31 1.72 -4.21
N LEU A 41 3.03 1.70 -4.60
CA LEU A 41 1.91 1.65 -3.66
C LEU A 41 2.05 0.52 -2.64
N LEU A 42 2.38 -0.70 -3.09
CA LEU A 42 2.54 -1.86 -2.20
C LEU A 42 3.66 -1.63 -1.19
N VAL A 43 4.82 -1.13 -1.62
CA VAL A 43 5.96 -0.87 -0.74
C VAL A 43 5.61 0.20 0.29
N LYS A 44 5.01 1.32 -0.17
CA LYS A 44 4.62 2.42 0.71
C LYS A 44 3.55 2.01 1.73
N PHE A 45 2.59 1.17 1.35
CA PHE A 45 1.61 0.62 2.28
C PHE A 45 2.25 -0.19 3.42
N LEU A 46 3.27 -1.00 3.13
CA LEU A 46 3.94 -1.79 4.16
C LEU A 46 4.54 -0.89 5.24
N VAL A 47 5.16 0.21 4.83
CA VAL A 47 5.74 1.21 5.74
C VAL A 47 4.63 1.90 6.52
N LEU A 48 3.64 2.48 5.84
CA LEU A 48 2.56 3.23 6.49
C LEU A 48 1.74 2.39 7.47
N ILE A 49 1.43 1.14 7.12
CA ILE A 49 0.68 0.24 8.02
C ILE A 49 1.47 -0.01 9.31
N ARG A 50 2.79 -0.19 9.22
CA ARG A 50 3.65 -0.39 10.40
C ARG A 50 3.68 0.87 11.25
N SER A 51 4.02 2.01 10.66
CA SER A 51 4.17 3.29 11.39
C SER A 51 2.86 3.76 12.02
N THR A 52 1.71 3.43 11.42
CA THR A 52 0.40 3.87 11.90
C THR A 52 -0.40 2.80 12.62
N TRP A 53 0.19 1.62 12.90
CA TRP A 53 -0.55 0.48 13.45
C TRP A 53 -1.33 0.81 14.73
N PHE A 54 -0.69 1.47 15.70
CA PHE A 54 -1.36 1.88 16.94
C PHE A 54 -2.53 2.83 16.70
N TYR A 55 -2.36 3.77 15.78
CA TYR A 55 -3.45 4.67 15.38
C TYR A 55 -4.61 3.91 14.75
N ILE A 56 -4.31 2.92 13.88
CA ILE A 56 -5.31 2.07 13.25
C ILE A 56 -6.12 1.33 14.32
N THR A 57 -5.47 0.63 15.25
CA THR A 57 -6.17 -0.16 16.28
C THR A 57 -6.96 0.70 17.26
N ASP A 58 -6.51 1.93 17.55
CA ASP A 58 -7.21 2.86 18.45
C ASP A 58 -8.48 3.47 17.83
N ASN A 59 -8.53 3.60 16.50
CA ASN A 59 -9.60 4.33 15.81
C ASN A 59 -10.54 3.43 14.98
N TYR A 60 -10.11 2.20 14.65
CA TYR A 60 -10.85 1.28 13.79
C TYR A 60 -11.05 -0.06 14.51
N ALA A 61 -12.23 -0.24 15.09
CA ALA A 61 -12.58 -1.45 15.86
C ALA A 61 -12.49 -2.73 15.01
N ASP A 62 -12.71 -2.64 13.70
CA ASP A 62 -12.58 -3.75 12.76
C ASP A 62 -11.13 -4.16 12.49
N ALA A 63 -10.15 -3.40 12.98
CA ALA A 63 -8.72 -3.68 12.85
C ALA A 63 -8.04 -4.11 14.16
N GLU A 64 -8.75 -4.12 15.30
CA GLU A 64 -8.18 -4.44 16.64
C GLU A 64 -7.38 -5.75 16.66
N ASN A 65 -7.84 -6.76 15.91
CA ASN A 65 -7.22 -8.08 15.83
C ASN A 65 -6.54 -8.35 14.47
N GLY A 66 -6.23 -7.29 13.72
CA GLY A 66 -5.83 -7.42 12.31
C GLY A 66 -7.01 -7.27 11.34
N PHE A 67 -6.70 -7.26 10.05
CA PHE A 67 -7.68 -7.11 8.97
C PHE A 67 -7.25 -7.86 7.70
N ASP A 68 -8.23 -8.21 6.87
CA ASP A 68 -8.04 -8.78 5.52
C ASP A 68 -8.86 -7.94 4.54
N VAL A 69 -8.17 -7.14 3.74
CA VAL A 69 -8.77 -6.16 2.84
C VAL A 69 -8.24 -6.36 1.43
N THR A 70 -9.15 -6.30 0.45
CA THR A 70 -8.78 -6.24 -0.97
C THR A 70 -9.22 -4.91 -1.56
N LEU A 71 -8.28 -4.02 -1.82
CA LEU A 71 -8.52 -2.76 -2.50
C LEU A 71 -8.54 -2.98 -4.01
N THR A 72 -9.57 -2.47 -4.69
CA THR A 72 -9.67 -2.53 -6.15
C THR A 72 -9.54 -1.14 -6.74
N PHE A 73 -8.56 -0.97 -7.63
CA PHE A 73 -8.28 0.26 -8.34
C PHE A 73 -8.69 0.12 -9.80
N HIS A 74 -9.33 1.15 -10.33
CA HIS A 74 -9.69 1.29 -11.74
C HIS A 74 -8.93 2.45 -12.34
N PHE A 75 -8.16 2.17 -13.38
CA PHE A 75 -7.36 3.13 -14.11
C PHE A 75 -7.97 3.37 -15.48
N GLU A 76 -8.16 4.64 -15.80
CA GLU A 76 -8.79 5.08 -17.04
C GLU A 76 -7.90 6.11 -17.72
N LYS A 77 -7.80 6.03 -19.05
CA LYS A 77 -7.13 7.03 -19.88
C LYS A 77 -8.19 7.66 -20.78
N GLU A 78 -8.72 8.81 -20.37
CA GLU A 78 -9.55 9.66 -21.24
C GLU A 78 -8.64 10.46 -22.18
N GLN A 79 -9.09 10.72 -23.41
CA GLN A 79 -8.31 11.28 -24.52
C GLN A 79 -7.25 12.33 -24.09
N GLY A 80 -6.03 11.87 -23.84
CA GLY A 80 -4.97 12.58 -23.13
C GLY A 80 -3.85 11.60 -22.76
N ASP A 81 -2.73 12.10 -22.23
CA ASP A 81 -1.58 11.25 -21.86
C ASP A 81 -1.63 10.77 -20.39
N ASP A 82 -2.48 11.39 -19.56
CA ASP A 82 -2.57 11.14 -18.12
C ASP A 82 -3.59 10.05 -17.76
N TRP A 83 -3.27 9.31 -16.70
CA TRP A 83 -4.15 8.30 -16.11
C TRP A 83 -5.00 8.92 -15.00
N SER A 84 -6.29 8.60 -14.98
CA SER A 84 -7.14 8.78 -13.81
C SER A 84 -7.26 7.47 -13.05
N THR A 85 -7.34 7.56 -11.72
CA THR A 85 -7.50 6.39 -10.85
C THR A 85 -8.74 6.58 -9.98
N SER A 86 -9.55 5.53 -9.85
CA SER A 86 -10.67 5.49 -8.93
C SER A 86 -10.66 4.20 -8.13
N ALA A 87 -11.09 4.30 -6.87
CA ALA A 87 -11.31 3.19 -5.97
C ALA A 87 -12.47 3.55 -5.05
N LYS A 88 -13.21 2.55 -4.58
CA LYS A 88 -14.33 2.73 -3.66
C LYS A 88 -14.27 1.67 -2.59
N SER A 89 -14.51 2.09 -1.36
CA SER A 89 -14.66 1.16 -0.25
C SER A 89 -15.93 0.35 -0.41
N THR A 90 -15.80 -0.95 -0.18
CA THR A 90 -16.92 -1.87 -0.07
C THR A 90 -17.56 -1.82 1.31
N HIS A 91 -16.82 -1.39 2.33
CA HIS A 91 -17.28 -1.23 3.72
C HIS A 91 -16.97 0.19 4.24
N PRO A 92 -17.85 1.17 3.97
CA PRO A 92 -17.64 2.53 4.46
C PRO A 92 -17.56 2.60 5.99
N GLY A 93 -16.66 3.45 6.50
CA GLY A 93 -16.40 3.64 7.93
C GLY A 93 -15.46 2.62 8.56
N THR A 94 -14.82 1.76 7.77
CA THR A 94 -13.87 0.74 8.24
C THR A 94 -12.42 1.12 7.92
N VAL A 95 -11.47 0.28 8.32
CA VAL A 95 -10.06 0.45 7.96
C VAL A 95 -9.85 0.54 6.43
N GLU A 96 -10.75 -0.03 5.63
CA GLU A 96 -10.72 0.06 4.16
C GLU A 96 -10.73 1.53 3.67
N ASP A 97 -11.50 2.41 4.31
CA ASP A 97 -11.55 3.84 3.95
C ASP A 97 -10.23 4.55 4.25
N LEU A 98 -9.60 4.23 5.39
CA LEU A 98 -8.29 4.77 5.74
C LEU A 98 -7.24 4.37 4.70
N LEU A 99 -7.21 3.08 4.35
CA LEU A 99 -6.27 2.54 3.38
C LEU A 99 -6.48 3.21 2.00
N LEU A 100 -7.74 3.40 1.56
CA LEU A 100 -8.01 4.14 0.33
C LEU A 100 -7.58 5.62 0.40
N GLY A 101 -7.69 6.25 1.57
CA GLY A 101 -7.15 7.57 1.84
C GLY A 101 -5.64 7.63 1.67
N MET A 102 -4.91 6.68 2.27
CA MET A 102 -3.45 6.55 2.12
C MET A 102 -3.06 6.33 0.65
N ALA A 103 -3.75 5.43 -0.05
CA ALA A 103 -3.50 5.16 -1.46
C ALA A 103 -3.69 6.42 -2.31
N LYS A 104 -4.72 7.21 -2.03
CA LYS A 104 -4.94 8.49 -2.70
C LYS A 104 -3.79 9.46 -2.47
N MET A 105 -3.31 9.60 -1.23
CA MET A 105 -2.17 10.48 -0.91
C MET A 105 -0.89 10.02 -1.64
N ILE A 106 -0.63 8.71 -1.69
CA ILE A 106 0.48 8.13 -2.44
C ILE A 106 0.39 8.48 -3.93
N PHE A 107 -0.77 8.26 -4.56
CA PHE A 107 -0.95 8.56 -5.99
C PHE A 107 -0.87 10.06 -6.31
N GLN A 108 -1.09 10.91 -5.31
CA GLN A 108 -0.99 12.36 -5.45
C GLN A 108 0.41 12.90 -5.09
N GLU A 109 1.37 12.01 -4.79
CA GLU A 109 2.72 12.39 -4.34
C GLU A 109 2.66 13.38 -3.16
N ASP A 110 1.77 13.10 -2.20
CA ASP A 110 1.60 13.96 -1.03
C ASP A 110 2.88 13.93 -0.18
N PRO A 111 3.54 15.08 0.06
CA PRO A 111 4.84 15.13 0.74
C PRO A 111 4.78 14.59 2.18
N ILE A 112 3.62 14.60 2.82
CA ILE A 112 3.46 14.05 4.18
C ILE A 112 3.69 12.54 4.18
N ILE A 113 3.26 11.83 3.13
CA ILE A 113 3.50 10.39 3.03
C ILE A 113 4.98 10.10 2.83
N ASP A 114 5.66 10.89 2.00
CA ASP A 114 7.09 10.72 1.75
C ASP A 114 7.90 11.00 3.03
N GLU A 115 7.59 12.06 3.78
CA GLU A 115 8.21 12.35 5.07
C GLU A 115 8.00 11.21 6.09
N LEU A 116 6.77 10.68 6.20
CA LEU A 116 6.48 9.56 7.10
C LEU A 116 7.28 8.30 6.74
N ILE A 117 7.45 8.04 5.45
CA ILE A 117 8.24 6.90 4.96
C ILE A 117 9.73 7.11 5.24
N GLU A 118 10.26 8.30 4.98
CA GLU A 118 11.66 8.64 5.24
C GLU A 118 11.99 8.50 6.73
N MET A 119 11.13 9.01 7.62
CA MET A 119 11.31 8.88 9.07
C MET A 119 11.36 7.42 9.52
N GLU A 120 10.45 6.56 9.04
CA GLU A 120 10.48 5.13 9.39
C GLU A 120 11.74 4.44 8.86
N LEU A 121 12.18 4.78 7.64
CA LEU A 121 13.39 4.21 7.05
C LEU A 121 14.67 4.63 7.78
N GLU A 122 14.71 5.82 8.36
CA GLU A 122 15.81 6.27 9.23
C GLU A 122 15.82 5.57 10.60
N GLU A 123 14.66 5.21 11.13
CA GLU A 123 14.53 4.47 12.40
C GLU A 123 14.86 2.98 12.26
N LEU A 124 14.64 2.41 11.06
CA LEU A 124 15.15 1.10 10.72
C LEU A 124 16.66 1.22 10.57
N ASP A 125 17.42 0.65 11.51
CA ASP A 125 18.89 0.48 11.45
C ASP A 125 19.27 -0.46 10.28
N LEU A 126 18.96 -0.02 9.06
CA LEU A 126 19.19 -0.75 7.84
C LEU A 126 20.71 -0.88 7.68
N PRO A 127 21.23 -2.10 7.49
CA PRO A 127 22.66 -2.27 7.35
C PRO A 127 23.13 -1.44 6.14
N GLU A 128 24.14 -0.59 6.36
CA GLU A 128 24.77 0.24 5.30
C GLU A 128 25.25 -0.60 4.09
N TYR A 129 25.36 -1.92 4.27
CA TYR A 129 25.71 -2.89 3.25
C TYR A 129 24.72 -4.06 3.19
N VAL A 130 23.99 -4.17 2.09
CA VAL A 130 23.38 -5.43 1.66
C VAL A 130 24.49 -6.27 1.02
N GLN A 131 24.85 -7.41 1.63
CA GLN A 131 25.71 -8.39 0.95
C GLN A 131 25.01 -8.84 -0.33
N HIS A 132 25.59 -8.50 -1.49
CA HIS A 132 25.22 -9.13 -2.74
C HIS A 132 25.37 -10.65 -2.57
N PHE A 133 24.25 -11.37 -2.70
CA PHE A 133 24.29 -12.82 -2.82
C PHE A 133 25.06 -13.16 -4.10
N ASP A 134 26.23 -13.79 -3.95
CA ASP A 134 26.98 -14.36 -5.06
C ASP A 134 26.25 -15.65 -5.50
N PRO A 135 25.63 -15.71 -6.69
CA PRO A 135 24.74 -16.82 -7.06
C PRO A 135 25.47 -18.12 -7.40
N THR A 136 26.77 -18.22 -7.15
CA THR A 136 27.56 -19.43 -7.38
C THR A 136 27.80 -20.20 -6.09
N CYS A 137 26.81 -20.96 -5.64
CA CYS A 137 26.96 -22.15 -4.79
C CYS A 137 26.01 -23.25 -5.26
#